data_AF-A0A4U1GPQ4-F1
#
_entry.id   AF-A0A4U1GPQ4-F1
#
_cell.length_a   1.000
_cell.length_b   1.000
_cell.length_c   1.000
_cell.angle_alpha   90.00
_cell.angle_beta   90.00
_cell.angle_gamma   90.00
#
_symmetry.space_group_name_H-M   'P 1'
#
loop_
_entity.id
_entity.type
_entity.pdbx_description
1 polymer ?
#
loop_
_entity_poly.entity_id
_entity_poly.type
_entity_poly.pdbx_seq_one_letter_code
_entity_poly.pdbx_strand_id
1 'polypeptide(L)'
;MPRYIQSFEQPQYVLFKSNVLPDSNYYEEDFRIHTFDSLLVVEVKQLETTRRPVKSDDYNKNLFLTSLDESLHNQMPKIESLMPPGKMTYLTLKAPNYEDSLRFKGGRLDGKFIRKNGDTTLIEGFYKNGIEDSIWTYREHANTVVTKKTFIKGETTQIQKFEGDRMIFSDRINTRADTITMKYIQLAVLTMLVILMIMLIVKNYRKTYPEAVPMKWGWKYFLCFLLPISVWLAQMGITVFITDHYSTPFDFIFNFIIIYLITLPLFIVTASWIKWRKEIDILWYCLLFALIYTIFLESQMLVALSSTV
;
A
#
# COMPACT_ATOMS: atom_id res chain seq x y z
N MET A 1 -14.21 2.95 -14.24
CA MET A 1 -13.34 2.76 -13.05
C MET A 1 -12.04 3.50 -13.31
N PRO A 2 -11.44 4.18 -12.32
CA PRO A 2 -10.13 4.80 -12.51
C PRO A 2 -9.08 3.73 -12.86
N ARG A 3 -8.18 4.06 -13.79
CA ARG A 3 -7.01 3.24 -14.14
C ARG A 3 -5.76 3.87 -13.53
N TYR A 4 -4.89 3.04 -12.97
CA TYR A 4 -3.64 3.44 -12.34
C TYR A 4 -2.47 2.78 -13.07
N ILE A 5 -1.43 3.55 -13.39
CA ILE A 5 -0.23 3.01 -14.03
C ILE A 5 0.69 2.47 -12.93
N GLN A 6 1.11 1.22 -13.09
CA GLN A 6 2.09 0.57 -12.23
C GLN A 6 3.35 0.27 -13.05
N SER A 7 4.46 0.91 -12.69
CA SER A 7 5.78 0.59 -13.21
C SER A 7 6.49 -0.44 -12.31
N PHE A 8 7.39 -1.23 -12.90
CA PHE A 8 8.19 -2.21 -12.18
C PHE A 8 9.63 -1.73 -12.05
N GLU A 9 10.15 -1.74 -10.83
CA GLU A 9 11.58 -1.52 -10.61
C GLU A 9 12.42 -2.70 -11.12
N GLN A 10 11.87 -3.91 -11.07
CA GLN A 10 12.52 -5.13 -11.55
C GLN A 10 12.08 -5.47 -12.98
N PRO A 11 12.98 -5.96 -13.84
CA PRO A 11 12.63 -6.35 -15.20
C PRO A 11 11.66 -7.52 -15.25
N GLN A 12 10.45 -7.29 -15.78
CA GLN A 12 9.41 -8.31 -15.90
C GLN A 12 9.33 -8.84 -17.33
N TYR A 13 9.38 -10.17 -17.48
CA TYR A 13 9.33 -10.86 -18.77
C TYR A 13 8.33 -12.00 -18.76
N VAL A 14 7.66 -12.20 -19.90
CA VAL A 14 6.77 -13.32 -20.14
C VAL A 14 7.16 -14.02 -21.44
N LEU A 15 7.21 -15.36 -21.40
CA LEU A 15 7.55 -16.20 -22.53
C LEU A 15 6.30 -16.86 -23.12
N PHE A 16 6.15 -16.74 -24.44
CA PHE A 16 5.12 -17.40 -25.23
C PHE A 16 5.72 -18.27 -26.32
N LYS A 17 4.92 -19.22 -26.80
CA LYS A 17 5.23 -19.98 -28.02
C LYS A 17 4.47 -19.31 -29.17
N SER A 18 5.19 -18.61 -30.04
CA SER A 18 4.63 -17.91 -31.20
C SER A 18 5.75 -17.57 -32.18
N ASN A 19 5.50 -17.77 -33.48
CA ASN A 19 6.33 -17.21 -34.56
C ASN A 19 5.76 -15.87 -35.08
N VAL A 20 4.54 -15.54 -34.68
CA VAL A 20 3.83 -14.34 -35.13
C VAL A 20 4.25 -13.14 -34.29
N LEU A 21 4.65 -12.07 -34.97
CA LEU A 21 4.93 -10.77 -34.34
C LEU A 21 3.60 -10.03 -34.12
N PRO A 22 3.20 -9.72 -32.87
CA PRO A 22 2.12 -8.78 -32.61
C PRO A 22 2.48 -7.40 -33.18
N ASP A 23 1.48 -6.58 -33.50
CA ASP A 23 1.71 -5.24 -34.05
C ASP A 23 2.34 -4.34 -32.97
N SER A 24 3.65 -4.11 -33.04
CA SER A 24 4.42 -3.45 -31.97
C SER A 24 3.94 -2.03 -31.71
N ASN A 25 3.49 -1.32 -32.75
CA ASN A 25 3.06 0.08 -32.67
C ASN A 25 1.87 0.30 -31.73
N TYR A 26 1.03 -0.73 -31.54
CA TYR A 26 -0.12 -0.63 -30.63
C TYR A 26 0.26 -0.79 -29.15
N TYR A 27 1.46 -1.31 -28.87
CA TYR A 27 1.87 -1.79 -27.55
C TYR A 27 3.20 -1.18 -27.06
N GLU A 28 3.83 -0.29 -27.83
CA GLU A 28 5.20 0.19 -27.63
C GLU A 28 5.42 0.97 -26.31
N GLU A 29 4.38 1.63 -25.82
CA GLU A 29 4.42 2.35 -24.53
C GLU A 29 4.51 1.38 -23.35
N ASP A 30 3.79 0.27 -23.41
CA ASP A 30 3.61 -0.66 -22.29
C ASP A 30 4.57 -1.86 -22.34
N PHE A 31 4.92 -2.29 -23.54
CA PHE A 31 5.62 -3.55 -23.78
C PHE A 31 6.80 -3.38 -24.74
N ARG A 32 7.76 -4.31 -24.63
CA ARG A 32 8.81 -4.51 -25.64
C ARG A 32 8.87 -5.97 -26.02
N ILE A 33 8.81 -6.25 -27.32
CA ILE A 33 8.72 -7.60 -27.86
C ILE A 33 10.08 -8.03 -28.38
N HIS A 34 10.51 -9.24 -28.01
CA HIS A 34 11.76 -9.86 -28.44
C HIS A 34 11.46 -11.24 -29.01
N THR A 35 11.91 -11.50 -30.24
CA THR A 35 11.65 -12.75 -30.95
C THR A 35 12.84 -13.70 -30.93
N PHE A 36 12.55 -14.99 -30.79
CA PHE A 36 13.52 -16.08 -30.76
C PHE A 36 12.94 -17.28 -31.49
N ASP A 37 13.21 -17.46 -32.79
CA ASP A 37 12.65 -18.55 -33.60
C ASP A 37 11.15 -18.79 -33.31
N SER A 38 10.81 -19.90 -32.62
CA SER A 38 9.44 -20.29 -32.20
C SER A 38 8.95 -19.71 -30.87
N LEU A 39 9.64 -18.73 -30.33
CA LEU A 39 9.41 -18.14 -29.02
C LEU A 39 9.30 -16.62 -29.11
N LEU A 40 8.43 -16.08 -28.27
CA LEU A 40 8.19 -14.65 -28.15
C LEU A 40 8.34 -14.26 -26.69
N VAL A 41 9.27 -13.35 -26.40
CA VAL A 41 9.46 -12.77 -25.07
C VAL A 41 8.85 -11.37 -25.05
N VAL A 42 7.93 -11.14 -24.13
CA VAL A 42 7.33 -9.83 -23.88
C VAL A 42 7.91 -9.26 -22.59
N GLU A 43 8.66 -8.18 -22.71
CA GLU A 43 9.12 -7.35 -21.61
C GLU A 43 8.01 -6.36 -21.23
N VAL A 44 7.67 -6.30 -19.95
CA VAL A 44 6.60 -5.46 -19.42
C VAL A 44 7.20 -4.24 -18.75
N LYS A 45 6.98 -3.05 -19.32
CA LYS A 45 7.48 -1.77 -18.78
C LYS A 45 6.54 -1.23 -17.71
N GLN A 46 5.24 -1.27 -18.01
CA GLN A 46 4.18 -0.77 -17.14
C GLN A 46 2.90 -1.59 -17.35
N LEU A 47 2.04 -1.62 -16.32
CA LEU A 47 0.71 -2.20 -16.40
C LEU A 47 -0.34 -1.18 -15.95
N GLU A 48 -1.44 -1.12 -16.69
CA GLU A 48 -2.65 -0.47 -16.20
C GLU A 48 -3.35 -1.39 -15.19
N THR A 49 -3.58 -0.86 -14.00
CA THR A 49 -4.24 -1.56 -12.89
C THR A 49 -5.52 -0.84 -12.50
N THR A 50 -6.54 -1.61 -12.10
CA THR A 50 -7.81 -1.05 -11.59
C THR A 50 -7.78 -0.78 -10.09
N ARG A 51 -6.76 -1.29 -9.40
CA ARG A 51 -6.57 -1.13 -7.96
C ARG A 51 -5.63 0.05 -7.73
N ARG A 52 -6.02 0.97 -6.85
CA ARG A 52 -5.16 2.07 -6.45
C ARG A 52 -3.91 1.48 -5.78
N PRO A 53 -2.68 1.80 -6.26
CA PRO A 53 -1.48 1.36 -5.58
C PRO A 53 -1.48 1.94 -4.16
N VAL A 54 -1.37 1.07 -3.17
CA VAL A 54 -1.19 1.47 -1.78
C VAL A 54 0.30 1.75 -1.59
N LYS A 55 0.62 2.91 -1.02
CA LYS A 55 2.01 3.32 -0.79
C LYS A 55 2.70 2.27 0.08
N SER A 56 3.90 1.84 -0.35
CA SER A 56 4.69 0.79 0.32
C SER A 56 4.01 -0.59 0.37
N ASP A 57 3.02 -0.87 -0.49
CA ASP A 57 2.37 -2.18 -0.57
C ASP A 57 2.73 -2.88 -1.90
N ASP A 58 3.84 -3.63 -1.86
CA ASP A 58 4.25 -4.50 -2.96
C ASP A 58 3.26 -5.65 -3.21
N TYR A 59 2.34 -5.93 -2.28
CA TYR A 59 1.37 -7.03 -2.45
C TYR A 59 0.42 -6.81 -3.63
N ASN A 60 -0.10 -5.59 -3.81
CA ASN A 60 -1.02 -5.31 -4.92
C ASN A 60 -0.34 -5.53 -6.28
N LYS A 61 0.96 -5.20 -6.39
CA LYS A 61 1.80 -5.55 -7.55
C LYS A 61 1.76 -7.06 -7.82
N ASN A 62 2.01 -7.85 -6.77
CA ASN A 62 2.17 -9.30 -6.88
C ASN A 62 0.88 -9.99 -7.32
N LEU A 63 -0.29 -9.45 -6.98
CA LEU A 63 -1.58 -9.95 -7.47
C LEU A 63 -1.73 -9.85 -8.99
N PHE A 64 -1.20 -8.80 -9.62
CA PHE A 64 -1.22 -8.68 -11.08
C PHE A 64 -0.17 -9.59 -11.74
N LEU A 65 0.94 -9.85 -11.05
CA LEU A 65 2.01 -10.72 -11.57
C LEU A 65 1.63 -12.21 -11.59
N THR A 66 0.65 -12.66 -10.79
CA THR A 66 0.29 -14.09 -10.71
C THR A 66 -0.37 -14.64 -11.98
N SER A 67 -1.09 -13.79 -12.73
CA SER A 67 -1.85 -14.14 -13.94
C SER A 67 -1.40 -13.34 -15.16
N LEU A 68 -0.20 -12.76 -15.10
CA LEU A 68 0.28 -11.83 -16.12
C LEU A 68 0.45 -12.49 -17.50
N ASP A 69 0.82 -13.77 -17.57
CA ASP A 69 0.90 -14.51 -18.83
C ASP A 69 -0.46 -14.72 -19.50
N GLU A 70 -1.46 -15.13 -18.73
CA GLU A 70 -2.84 -15.24 -19.21
C GLU A 70 -3.41 -13.88 -19.64
N SER A 71 -3.18 -12.85 -18.83
CA SER A 71 -3.64 -11.48 -19.11
C SER A 71 -3.07 -10.94 -20.43
N LEU A 72 -1.76 -11.09 -20.64
CA LEU A 72 -1.10 -10.65 -21.87
C LEU A 72 -1.53 -11.46 -23.09
N HIS A 73 -1.72 -12.78 -22.95
CA HIS A 73 -2.24 -13.60 -24.05
C HIS A 73 -3.64 -13.15 -24.49
N ASN A 74 -4.51 -12.80 -23.53
CA ASN A 74 -5.84 -12.26 -23.82
C ASN A 74 -5.79 -10.86 -24.45
N GLN A 75 -4.84 -10.01 -24.06
CA GLN A 75 -4.62 -8.69 -24.67
C GLN A 75 -4.01 -8.75 -26.07
N MET A 76 -3.25 -9.81 -26.38
CA MET A 76 -2.51 -9.98 -27.63
C MET A 76 -2.97 -11.26 -28.36
N PRO A 77 -4.16 -11.26 -29.00
CA PRO A 77 -4.78 -12.47 -29.55
C PRO A 77 -4.01 -13.10 -30.72
N LYS A 78 -3.00 -12.40 -31.27
CA LYS A 78 -2.10 -12.94 -32.31
C LYS A 78 -1.03 -13.90 -31.77
N ILE A 79 -0.82 -13.92 -30.45
CA ILE A 79 0.09 -14.88 -29.81
C ILE A 79 -0.50 -16.28 -29.96
N GLU A 80 0.24 -17.21 -30.56
CA GLU A 80 -0.27 -18.55 -30.88
C GLU A 80 -0.68 -19.35 -29.63
N SER A 81 0.17 -19.37 -28.60
CA SER A 81 -0.11 -20.15 -27.39
C SER A 81 0.74 -19.76 -26.18
N LEU A 82 0.19 -20.03 -24.99
CA LEU A 82 0.92 -20.04 -23.73
C LEU A 82 2.00 -21.13 -23.73
N MET A 83 3.08 -20.90 -23.00
CA MET A 83 4.11 -21.91 -22.77
C MET A 83 3.58 -23.05 -21.90
N PRO A 84 3.92 -24.32 -22.20
CA PRO A 84 3.52 -25.45 -21.36
C PRO A 84 4.01 -25.28 -19.91
N PRO A 85 3.15 -25.50 -18.91
CA PRO A 85 3.53 -25.32 -17.50
C PRO A 85 4.69 -26.25 -17.13
N GLY A 86 5.64 -25.73 -16.35
CA GLY A 86 6.79 -26.51 -15.88
C GLY A 86 7.95 -26.68 -16.86
N LYS A 87 7.79 -26.34 -18.15
CA LYS A 87 8.88 -26.42 -19.12
C LYS A 87 9.95 -25.39 -18.81
N MET A 88 11.19 -25.84 -18.57
CA MET A 88 12.32 -24.93 -18.35
C MET A 88 12.83 -24.38 -19.67
N THR A 89 13.04 -23.07 -19.77
CA THR A 89 13.62 -22.42 -20.95
C THR A 89 14.61 -21.34 -20.53
N TYR A 90 15.77 -21.29 -21.18
CA TYR A 90 16.83 -20.34 -20.88
C TYR A 90 17.05 -19.47 -22.11
N LEU A 91 17.01 -18.16 -21.94
CA LEU A 91 17.19 -17.21 -23.03
C LEU A 91 18.16 -16.12 -22.60
N THR A 92 18.92 -15.62 -23.56
CA THR A 92 19.79 -14.47 -23.38
C THR A 92 19.30 -13.37 -24.30
N LEU A 93 18.83 -12.27 -23.70
CA LEU A 93 18.31 -11.12 -24.42
C LEU A 93 19.40 -10.05 -24.48
N LYS A 94 19.78 -9.66 -25.70
CA LYS A 94 20.81 -8.64 -25.94
C LYS A 94 20.17 -7.32 -26.33
N ALA A 95 20.24 -6.35 -25.43
CA ALA A 95 19.90 -4.96 -25.69
C ALA A 95 21.18 -4.14 -25.94
N PRO A 96 21.08 -2.92 -26.52
CA PRO A 96 22.27 -2.11 -26.82
C PRO A 96 23.18 -1.85 -25.61
N ASN A 97 22.60 -1.73 -24.41
CA ASN A 97 23.30 -1.31 -23.20
C ASN A 97 23.38 -2.40 -22.13
N TYR A 98 22.76 -3.57 -22.36
CA TYR A 98 22.76 -4.66 -21.38
C TYR A 98 22.41 -6.01 -22.02
N GLU A 99 22.81 -7.09 -21.34
CA GLU A 99 22.45 -8.46 -21.64
C GLU A 99 21.73 -9.08 -20.44
N ASP A 100 20.54 -9.63 -20.66
CA ASP A 100 19.75 -10.30 -19.64
C ASP A 100 19.78 -11.82 -19.83
N SER A 101 20.21 -12.53 -18.79
CA SER A 101 20.10 -13.98 -18.68
C SER A 101 18.77 -14.32 -17.98
N LEU A 102 17.85 -14.89 -18.76
CA LEU A 102 16.49 -15.20 -18.35
C LEU A 102 16.32 -16.71 -18.18
N ARG A 103 15.70 -17.11 -17.07
CA ARG A 103 15.26 -18.50 -16.84
C ARG A 103 13.76 -18.50 -16.64
N PHE A 104 13.06 -19.25 -17.48
CA PHE A 104 11.61 -19.42 -17.44
C PHE A 104 11.24 -20.83 -17.00
N LYS A 105 10.12 -20.96 -16.29
CA LYS A 105 9.40 -22.20 -16.06
C LYS A 105 7.96 -22.01 -16.55
N GLY A 106 7.64 -22.64 -17.69
CA GLY A 106 6.46 -22.25 -18.48
C GLY A 106 6.65 -20.84 -19.05
N GLY A 107 5.64 -19.98 -18.90
CA GLY A 107 5.68 -18.61 -19.41
C GLY A 107 6.30 -17.59 -18.45
N ARG A 108 6.61 -17.99 -17.21
CA ARG A 108 7.00 -17.07 -16.12
C ARG A 108 8.47 -17.23 -15.76
N LEU A 109 9.11 -16.15 -15.32
CA LEU A 109 10.48 -16.19 -14.80
C LEU A 109 10.56 -17.06 -13.54
N ASP A 110 11.49 -18.00 -13.49
CA ASP A 110 11.69 -18.88 -12.33
C ASP A 110 13.17 -19.25 -12.23
N GLY A 111 13.82 -18.70 -11.23
CA GLY A 111 15.22 -18.89 -10.93
C GLY A 111 16.05 -17.62 -11.04
N LYS A 112 17.36 -17.83 -11.22
CA LYS A 112 18.34 -16.75 -11.24
C LYS A 112 18.14 -15.84 -12.46
N PHE A 113 18.08 -14.54 -12.20
CA PHE A 113 18.11 -13.46 -13.19
C PHE A 113 19.44 -12.72 -13.08
N ILE A 114 20.05 -12.39 -14.23
CA ILE A 114 21.30 -11.62 -14.28
C ILE A 114 21.20 -10.61 -15.42
N ARG A 115 21.41 -9.33 -15.11
CA ARG A 115 21.64 -8.27 -16.09
C ARG A 115 23.10 -7.86 -16.07
N LYS A 116 23.76 -7.87 -17.23
CA LYS A 116 25.15 -7.44 -17.40
C LYS A 116 25.24 -6.26 -18.37
N ASN A 117 26.28 -5.45 -18.22
CA ASN A 117 26.75 -4.51 -19.24
C ASN A 117 28.25 -4.71 -19.40
N GLY A 118 28.65 -5.31 -20.52
CA GLY A 118 30.00 -5.88 -20.68
C GLY A 118 30.29 -6.94 -19.61
N ASP A 119 31.43 -6.82 -18.93
CA ASP A 119 31.85 -7.74 -17.87
C ASP A 119 31.21 -7.43 -16.51
N THR A 120 30.52 -6.29 -16.38
CA THR A 120 29.94 -5.84 -15.11
C THR A 120 28.52 -6.36 -14.93
N THR A 121 28.26 -7.06 -13.82
CA THR A 121 26.89 -7.44 -13.43
C THR A 121 26.19 -6.27 -12.76
N LEU A 122 25.13 -5.77 -13.39
CA LEU A 122 24.34 -4.63 -12.92
C LEU A 122 23.20 -5.07 -12.00
N ILE A 123 22.53 -6.18 -12.32
CA ILE A 123 21.43 -6.71 -11.51
C ILE A 123 21.62 -8.21 -11.38
N GLU A 124 21.46 -8.72 -10.17
CA GLU A 124 21.43 -10.15 -9.88
C GLU A 124 20.32 -10.42 -8.88
N GLY A 125 19.47 -11.41 -9.16
CA GLY A 125 18.34 -11.72 -8.31
C GLY A 125 17.75 -13.09 -8.59
N PHE A 126 16.65 -13.38 -7.92
CA PHE A 126 15.93 -14.63 -8.08
C PHE A 126 14.43 -14.36 -8.27
N TYR A 127 13.83 -15.04 -9.23
CA TYR A 127 12.40 -15.09 -9.43
C TYR A 127 11.83 -16.43 -8.96
N LYS A 128 10.60 -16.40 -8.46
CA LYS A 128 9.79 -17.59 -8.21
C LYS A 128 8.42 -17.38 -8.85
N ASN A 129 8.14 -18.12 -9.93
CA ASN A 129 6.90 -17.98 -10.71
C ASN A 129 6.56 -16.53 -11.16
N GLY A 130 7.57 -15.76 -11.56
CA GLY A 130 7.44 -14.39 -12.05
C GLY A 130 7.36 -13.33 -10.97
N ILE A 131 7.60 -13.71 -9.70
CA ILE A 131 7.62 -12.80 -8.55
C ILE A 131 9.02 -12.78 -7.96
N GLU A 132 9.50 -11.60 -7.55
CA GLU A 132 10.81 -11.46 -6.93
C GLU A 132 10.89 -12.26 -5.62
N ASP A 133 11.98 -12.97 -5.41
CA ASP A 133 12.24 -13.70 -4.18
C ASP A 133 13.72 -13.55 -3.81
N SER A 134 14.04 -13.70 -2.52
CA SER A 134 15.41 -13.60 -2.01
C SER A 134 16.06 -12.22 -2.21
N ILE A 135 17.39 -12.17 -2.11
CA ILE A 135 18.18 -10.95 -2.19
C ILE A 135 18.46 -10.60 -3.65
N TRP A 136 18.10 -9.39 -4.02
CA TRP A 136 18.41 -8.75 -5.28
C TRP A 136 19.51 -7.72 -5.08
N THR A 137 20.56 -7.82 -5.89
CA THR A 137 21.72 -6.94 -5.86
C THR A 137 21.70 -6.05 -7.09
N TYR A 138 21.82 -4.74 -6.88
CA TYR A 138 21.90 -3.71 -7.89
C TYR A 138 23.25 -2.99 -7.79
N ARG A 139 23.93 -2.86 -8.93
CA ARG A 139 25.18 -2.15 -9.09
C ARG A 139 25.05 -1.16 -10.23
N GLU A 140 25.36 0.10 -9.97
CA GLU A 140 25.46 1.12 -11.02
C GLU A 140 26.88 1.16 -11.56
N HIS A 141 27.03 1.32 -12.87
CA HIS A 141 28.35 1.27 -13.52
C HIS A 141 29.33 2.36 -13.03
N ALA A 142 28.80 3.51 -12.58
CA ALA A 142 29.59 4.64 -12.12
C ALA A 142 29.71 4.75 -10.59
N ASN A 143 29.02 3.89 -9.83
CA ASN A 143 28.84 4.05 -8.40
C ASN A 143 29.54 2.91 -7.64
N THR A 144 30.32 3.25 -6.62
CA THR A 144 30.90 2.25 -5.70
C THR A 144 29.84 1.64 -4.78
N VAL A 145 28.64 2.23 -4.76
CA VAL A 145 27.55 1.81 -3.91
C VAL A 145 26.76 0.65 -4.52
N VAL A 146 26.69 -0.46 -3.78
CA VAL A 146 25.87 -1.62 -4.08
C VAL A 146 24.58 -1.56 -3.27
N THR A 147 23.44 -1.61 -3.93
CA THR A 147 22.14 -1.70 -3.25
C THR A 147 21.67 -3.15 -3.23
N LYS A 148 21.37 -3.69 -2.05
CA LYS A 148 20.75 -5.00 -1.87
C LYS A 148 19.32 -4.80 -1.39
N LYS A 149 18.35 -5.37 -2.10
CA LYS A 149 16.94 -5.41 -1.71
C LYS A 149 16.56 -6.86 -1.38
N THR A 150 15.96 -7.09 -0.23
CA THR A 150 15.47 -8.43 0.14
C THR A 150 13.99 -8.51 -0.16
N PHE A 151 13.59 -9.54 -0.89
CA PHE A 151 12.21 -9.82 -1.23
C PHE A 151 11.75 -11.13 -0.57
N ILE A 152 10.53 -11.12 -0.05
CA ILE A 152 9.85 -12.32 0.42
C ILE A 152 8.49 -12.36 -0.27
N LYS A 153 8.29 -13.36 -1.15
CA LYS A 153 7.04 -13.48 -1.95
C LYS A 153 6.71 -12.19 -2.73
N GLY A 154 7.72 -11.51 -3.26
CA GLY A 154 7.60 -10.28 -4.04
C GLY A 154 7.47 -8.99 -3.25
N GLU A 155 7.36 -9.07 -1.92
CA GLU A 155 7.34 -7.89 -1.05
C GLU A 155 8.75 -7.55 -0.59
N THR A 156 9.16 -6.29 -0.77
CA THR A 156 10.43 -5.78 -0.26
C THR A 156 10.37 -5.71 1.25
N THR A 157 11.30 -6.38 1.92
CA THR A 157 11.38 -6.42 3.39
C THR A 157 12.55 -5.62 3.94
N GLN A 158 13.60 -5.44 3.13
CA GLN A 158 14.79 -4.72 3.55
C GLN A 158 15.51 -4.09 2.36
N ILE A 159 16.02 -2.88 2.55
CA ILE A 159 16.94 -2.22 1.61
C ILE A 159 18.24 -1.93 2.36
N GLN A 160 19.36 -2.40 1.82
CA GLN A 160 20.69 -2.13 2.34
C GLN A 160 21.54 -1.49 1.24
N LYS A 161 22.36 -0.49 1.59
CA LYS A 161 23.36 0.07 0.69
C LYS A 161 24.74 -0.15 1.28
N PHE A 162 25.67 -0.57 0.44
CA PHE A 162 27.04 -0.89 0.79
C PHE A 162 28.00 -0.07 -0.06
N GLU A 163 29.05 0.47 0.54
CA GLU A 163 30.21 1.02 -0.15
C GLU A 163 31.39 0.10 0.11
N GLY A 164 31.83 -0.63 -0.92
CA GLY A 164 32.68 -1.81 -0.73
C GLY A 164 32.01 -2.84 0.19
N ASP A 165 32.70 -3.25 1.26
CA ASP A 165 32.18 -4.19 2.25
C ASP A 165 31.43 -3.52 3.40
N ARG A 166 31.43 -2.18 3.46
CA ARG A 166 30.82 -1.43 4.56
C ARG A 166 29.36 -1.10 4.24
N MET A 167 28.45 -1.51 5.11
CA MET A 167 27.05 -1.06 5.07
C MET A 167 26.97 0.41 5.49
N ILE A 168 26.42 1.25 4.62
CA ILE A 168 26.22 2.70 4.86
C ILE A 168 24.76 3.04 5.17
N PHE A 169 23.83 2.17 4.78
CA PHE A 169 22.40 2.36 5.00
C PHE A 169 21.71 1.01 5.14
N SER A 170 20.76 0.92 6.06
CA SER A 170 19.83 -0.21 6.16
C SER A 170 18.48 0.33 6.59
N ASP A 171 17.45 -0.04 5.85
CA ASP A 171 16.07 0.27 6.16
C ASP A 171 15.22 -1.00 6.07
N ARG A 172 14.29 -1.16 7.02
CA ARG A 172 13.36 -2.28 7.07
C ARG A 172 12.01 -1.78 6.60
N ILE A 173 11.45 -2.45 5.60
CA ILE A 173 10.16 -2.11 5.02
C ILE A 173 9.12 -3.04 5.62
N ASN A 174 7.99 -2.46 6.05
CA ASN A 174 6.86 -3.24 6.55
C ASN A 174 6.18 -3.94 5.37
N THR A 175 6.06 -5.27 5.46
CA THR A 175 5.22 -6.05 4.54
C THR A 175 3.73 -5.76 4.78
N ARG A 176 2.85 -6.26 3.93
CA ARG A 176 1.40 -6.23 4.17
C ARG A 176 1.03 -6.93 5.47
N ALA A 177 1.66 -8.05 5.78
CA ALA A 177 1.45 -8.77 7.03
C ALA A 177 1.91 -7.96 8.25
N ASP A 178 3.06 -7.30 8.18
CA ASP A 178 3.53 -6.40 9.23
C ASP A 178 2.59 -5.20 9.38
N THR A 179 2.12 -4.63 8.27
CA THR A 179 1.17 -3.51 8.25
C THR A 179 -0.16 -3.90 8.90
N ILE A 180 -0.73 -5.06 8.55
CA ILE A 180 -1.94 -5.60 9.20
C ILE A 180 -1.73 -5.76 10.71
N THR A 181 -0.58 -6.31 11.11
CA THR A 181 -0.25 -6.51 12.53
C THR A 181 -0.17 -5.17 13.27
N MET A 182 0.49 -4.17 12.69
CA MET A 182 0.56 -2.81 13.24
C MET A 182 -0.83 -2.17 13.35
N LYS A 183 -1.70 -2.38 12.36
CA LYS A 183 -3.09 -1.88 12.37
C LYS A 183 -3.90 -2.51 13.52
N TYR A 184 -3.73 -3.79 13.80
CA TYR A 184 -4.33 -4.41 14.99
C TYR A 184 -3.83 -3.81 16.30
N ILE A 185 -2.52 -3.55 16.42
CA ILE A 185 -1.94 -2.90 17.60
C ILE A 185 -2.52 -1.48 17.77
N GLN A 186 -2.59 -0.70 16.69
CA GLN A 186 -3.19 0.64 16.70
C GLN A 186 -4.65 0.60 17.15
N LEU A 187 -5.46 -0.33 16.62
CA LEU A 187 -6.85 -0.52 17.02
C LEU A 187 -6.98 -0.89 18.51
N ALA A 188 -6.10 -1.75 19.03
CA ALA A 188 -6.08 -2.11 20.45
C ALA A 188 -5.81 -0.88 21.33
N VAL A 189 -4.81 -0.07 20.98
CA VAL A 189 -4.47 1.17 21.70
C VAL A 189 -5.64 2.16 21.66
N LEU A 190 -6.23 2.40 20.49
CA LEU A 190 -7.37 3.30 20.35
C LEU A 190 -8.58 2.83 21.17
N THR A 191 -8.84 1.51 21.19
CA THR A 191 -9.93 0.92 21.98
C THR A 191 -9.71 1.13 23.48
N MET A 192 -8.49 0.94 23.98
CA MET A 192 -8.17 1.23 25.38
C MET A 192 -8.39 2.71 25.73
N LEU A 193 -8.03 3.63 24.83
CA LEU A 193 -8.27 5.06 25.02
C LEU A 193 -9.76 5.40 25.05
N VAL A 194 -10.58 4.79 24.19
CA VAL A 194 -12.05 4.94 24.21
C VAL A 194 -12.63 4.48 25.54
N ILE A 195 -12.22 3.30 26.03
CA ILE A 195 -12.67 2.77 27.33
C ILE A 195 -12.29 3.74 28.46
N LEU A 196 -11.07 4.28 28.44
CA LEU A 196 -10.62 5.28 29.41
C LEU A 196 -11.50 6.54 29.39
N MET A 197 -11.80 7.09 28.20
CA MET A 197 -12.65 8.28 28.07
C MET A 197 -14.06 8.02 28.62
N ILE A 198 -14.66 6.88 28.29
CA ILE A 198 -15.97 6.48 28.80
C ILE A 198 -15.95 6.37 30.33
N MET A 199 -14.93 5.73 30.92
CA MET A 199 -14.79 5.63 32.37
C MET A 199 -14.71 7.00 33.05
N LEU A 200 -13.95 7.95 32.47
CA LEU A 200 -13.82 9.31 33.00
C LEU A 200 -15.15 10.07 32.94
N ILE A 201 -15.88 9.98 31.82
CA ILE A 201 -17.20 10.58 31.65
C ILE A 201 -18.21 9.99 32.65
N VAL A 202 -18.27 8.66 32.78
CA VAL A 202 -19.18 7.98 33.72
C VAL A 202 -18.84 8.33 35.17
N LYS A 203 -17.55 8.40 35.52
CA LYS A 203 -17.10 8.82 36.85
C LYS A 203 -17.57 10.24 37.17
N ASN A 204 -17.42 11.17 36.24
CA ASN A 204 -17.91 12.54 36.40
C ASN A 204 -19.44 12.59 36.51
N TYR A 205 -20.14 11.80 35.70
CA TYR A 205 -21.59 11.70 35.75
C TYR A 205 -22.10 11.25 37.11
N ARG A 206 -21.58 10.14 37.63
CA ARG A 206 -22.00 9.59 38.93
C ARG A 206 -21.69 10.52 40.10
N LYS A 207 -20.57 11.25 40.05
CA LYS A 207 -20.14 12.14 41.14
C LYS A 207 -20.97 13.42 41.24
N THR A 208 -21.46 13.93 40.11
CA THR A 208 -22.08 15.27 40.04
C THR A 208 -23.58 15.22 39.76
N TYR A 209 -24.16 14.05 39.51
CA TYR A 209 -25.61 13.91 39.38
C TYR A 209 -26.35 14.37 40.66
N PRO A 210 -27.43 15.17 40.56
CA PRO A 210 -28.17 15.57 39.36
C PRO A 210 -27.73 16.89 38.72
N GLU A 211 -26.71 17.55 39.25
CA GLU A 211 -26.24 18.87 38.80
C GLU A 211 -25.66 18.80 37.38
N ALA A 212 -25.80 19.90 36.64
CA ALA A 212 -25.28 20.05 35.29
C ALA A 212 -24.54 21.38 35.19
N VAL A 213 -23.63 21.48 34.21
CA VAL A 213 -22.88 22.73 33.95
C VAL A 213 -23.89 23.86 33.68
N PRO A 214 -23.88 24.95 34.49
CA PRO A 214 -24.78 26.06 34.30
C PRO A 214 -24.39 26.83 33.04
N MET A 215 -25.23 26.73 32.00
CA MET A 215 -24.96 27.41 30.73
C MET A 215 -26.24 27.97 30.13
N LYS A 216 -26.17 29.21 29.60
CA LYS A 216 -27.28 29.81 28.86
C LYS A 216 -27.59 28.99 27.61
N TRP A 217 -28.87 28.86 27.28
CA TRP A 217 -29.35 28.04 26.17
C TRP A 217 -28.65 28.38 24.85
N GLY A 218 -28.57 29.66 24.46
CA GLY A 218 -27.89 30.07 23.22
C GLY A 218 -26.42 29.65 23.14
N TRP A 219 -25.67 29.79 24.23
CA TRP A 219 -24.25 29.38 24.29
C TRP A 219 -24.06 27.88 24.19
N LYS A 220 -25.01 27.10 24.71
CA LYS A 220 -24.97 25.64 24.67
C LYS A 220 -25.08 25.10 23.24
N TYR A 221 -26.01 25.63 22.43
CA TYR A 221 -26.15 25.21 21.03
C TYR A 221 -25.06 25.79 20.13
N PHE A 222 -24.61 27.02 20.43
CA PHE A 222 -23.45 27.59 19.76
C PHE A 222 -22.20 26.72 19.95
N LEU A 223 -21.93 26.23 21.17
CA LEU A 223 -20.86 25.26 21.39
C LEU A 223 -21.07 23.97 20.59
N CYS A 224 -22.28 23.40 20.57
CA CYS A 224 -22.54 22.19 19.78
C CYS A 224 -22.20 22.37 18.28
N PHE A 225 -22.35 23.59 17.74
CA PHE A 225 -21.97 23.91 16.37
C PHE A 225 -20.44 24.01 16.16
N LEU A 226 -19.69 24.45 17.17
CA LEU A 226 -18.24 24.62 17.11
C LEU A 226 -17.46 23.34 17.46
N LEU A 227 -17.95 22.52 18.39
CA LEU A 227 -17.24 21.33 18.89
C LEU A 227 -16.87 20.29 17.81
N PRO A 228 -17.64 20.07 16.73
CA PRO A 228 -17.21 19.23 15.63
C PRO A 228 -15.85 19.62 15.01
N ILE A 229 -15.52 20.92 14.99
CA ILE A 229 -14.21 21.40 14.52
C ILE A 229 -13.11 20.91 15.47
N SER A 230 -13.36 20.95 16.78
CA SER A 230 -12.43 20.41 17.78
C SER A 230 -12.26 18.90 17.67
N VAL A 231 -13.33 18.15 17.37
CA VAL A 231 -13.25 16.70 17.11
C VAL A 231 -12.33 16.44 15.92
N TRP A 232 -12.51 17.17 14.82
CA TRP A 232 -11.70 17.02 13.63
C TRP A 232 -10.21 17.31 13.90
N LEU A 233 -9.89 18.40 14.61
CA LEU A 233 -8.51 18.71 14.99
C LEU A 233 -7.90 17.63 15.90
N ALA A 234 -8.66 17.12 16.87
CA ALA A 234 -8.20 16.04 17.72
C ALA A 234 -7.96 14.76 16.93
N GLN A 235 -8.86 14.43 15.99
CA GLN A 235 -8.72 13.28 15.10
C GLN A 235 -7.48 13.40 14.22
N MET A 236 -7.18 14.59 13.67
CA MET A 236 -5.94 14.83 12.94
C MET A 236 -4.72 14.57 13.80
N GLY A 237 -4.69 15.10 15.03
CA GLY A 237 -3.59 14.86 15.97
C GLY A 237 -3.39 13.37 16.23
N ILE A 238 -4.46 12.66 16.58
CA ILE A 238 -4.46 11.20 16.77
C ILE A 238 -3.89 10.50 15.52
N THR A 239 -4.30 10.94 14.34
CA THR A 239 -3.95 10.27 13.08
C THR A 239 -2.46 10.40 12.76
N VAL A 240 -1.89 11.58 13.00
CA VAL A 240 -0.46 11.87 12.79
C VAL A 240 0.40 11.08 13.78
N PHE A 241 -0.01 10.99 15.05
CA PHE A 241 0.82 10.35 16.08
C PHE A 241 0.65 8.84 16.19
N ILE A 242 -0.53 8.30 15.87
CA ILE A 242 -0.85 6.88 16.12
C ILE A 242 -0.89 6.09 14.82
N THR A 243 -1.51 6.61 13.77
CA THR A 243 -1.94 5.77 12.64
C THR A 243 -1.19 5.97 11.32
N ASP A 244 -0.36 7.01 11.23
CA ASP A 244 0.48 7.35 10.07
C ASP A 244 -0.30 7.42 8.72
N HIS A 245 -1.53 7.92 8.78
CA HIS A 245 -2.37 8.13 7.60
C HIS A 245 -2.07 9.49 6.97
N TYR A 246 -1.45 9.49 5.79
CA TYR A 246 -1.36 10.68 4.95
C TYR A 246 -2.59 10.75 4.04
N SER A 247 -3.58 11.56 4.43
CA SER A 247 -4.72 11.88 3.57
C SER A 247 -4.31 12.84 2.45
N THR A 248 -4.78 12.62 1.23
CA THR A 248 -4.64 13.63 0.17
C THR A 248 -5.50 14.86 0.51
N PRO A 249 -5.22 16.05 -0.07
CA PRO A 249 -6.00 17.27 0.23
C PRO A 249 -7.51 17.14 -0.03
N PHE A 250 -7.92 16.27 -0.95
CA PHE A 250 -9.35 15.99 -1.21
C PHE A 250 -9.97 15.13 -0.10
N ASP A 251 -9.27 14.07 0.33
CA ASP A 251 -9.70 13.23 1.45
C ASP A 251 -9.83 14.04 2.74
N PHE A 252 -9.01 15.10 2.88
CA PHE A 252 -9.03 16.02 4.02
C PHE A 252 -10.34 16.80 4.15
N ILE A 253 -10.78 17.48 3.09
CA ILE A 253 -12.02 18.26 3.07
C ILE A 253 -13.23 17.34 3.28
N PHE A 254 -13.22 16.18 2.64
CA PHE A 254 -14.30 15.21 2.75
C PHE A 254 -14.44 14.67 4.18
N ASN A 255 -13.32 14.32 4.83
CA ASN A 255 -13.33 13.88 6.23
C ASN A 255 -13.86 14.96 7.18
N PHE A 256 -13.52 16.24 6.96
CA PHE A 256 -14.06 17.33 7.76
C PHE A 256 -15.60 17.37 7.69
N ILE A 257 -16.16 17.30 6.48
CA ILE A 257 -17.62 17.33 6.27
C ILE A 257 -18.30 16.13 6.96
N ILE A 258 -17.74 14.93 6.82
CA ILE A 258 -18.30 13.72 7.45
C ILE A 258 -18.28 13.83 8.98
N ILE A 259 -17.13 14.18 9.57
CA ILE A 259 -17.00 14.36 11.01
C ILE A 259 -18.01 15.39 11.50
N TYR A 260 -18.17 16.49 10.76
CA TYR A 260 -19.12 17.55 11.09
C TYR A 260 -20.57 17.04 11.11
N LEU A 261 -20.99 16.37 10.04
CA LEU A 261 -22.35 15.83 9.91
C LEU A 261 -22.69 14.77 10.97
N ILE A 262 -21.71 13.95 11.36
CA ILE A 262 -21.91 12.89 12.36
C ILE A 262 -21.88 13.45 13.78
N THR A 263 -20.92 14.33 14.10
CA THR A 263 -20.70 14.76 15.49
C THR A 263 -21.61 15.88 15.94
N LEU A 264 -22.10 16.74 15.03
CA LEU A 264 -23.08 17.77 15.37
C LEU A 264 -24.34 17.21 16.06
N PRO A 265 -25.07 16.22 15.51
CA PRO A 265 -26.23 15.65 16.19
C PRO A 265 -25.85 14.95 17.50
N LEU A 266 -24.68 14.30 17.56
CA LEU A 266 -24.19 13.68 18.80
C LEU A 266 -23.95 14.71 19.90
N PHE A 267 -23.38 15.88 19.58
CA PHE A 267 -23.24 16.96 20.55
C PHE A 267 -24.58 17.53 21.01
N ILE A 268 -25.56 17.67 20.11
CA ILE A 268 -26.92 18.10 20.49
C ILE A 268 -27.55 17.11 21.48
N VAL A 269 -27.38 15.80 21.25
CA VAL A 269 -27.87 14.74 22.16
C VAL A 269 -27.15 14.78 23.50
N THR A 270 -25.80 14.84 23.52
CA THR A 270 -25.03 14.90 24.78
C THR A 270 -25.37 16.15 25.59
N ALA A 271 -25.55 17.29 24.93
CA ALA A 271 -25.91 18.54 25.59
C ALA A 271 -27.34 18.49 26.14
N SER A 272 -28.31 18.01 25.35
CA SER A 272 -29.75 18.09 25.71
C SER A 272 -30.20 16.97 26.65
N TRP A 273 -29.81 15.73 26.36
CA TRP A 273 -30.27 14.55 27.09
C TRP A 273 -29.33 14.20 28.24
N ILE A 274 -28.06 13.93 27.94
CA ILE A 274 -27.09 13.47 28.96
C ILE A 274 -26.77 14.59 29.95
N LYS A 275 -26.67 15.82 29.43
CA LYS A 275 -26.25 17.06 30.07
C LYS A 275 -24.82 16.96 30.59
N TRP A 276 -23.95 17.88 30.16
CA TRP A 276 -22.57 17.94 30.64
C TRP A 276 -22.55 18.22 32.14
N ARG A 277 -21.72 17.48 32.88
CA ARG A 277 -21.70 17.49 34.35
C ARG A 277 -20.54 18.30 34.88
N LYS A 278 -19.42 18.25 34.19
CA LYS A 278 -18.27 19.15 34.37
C LYS A 278 -17.86 19.78 33.05
N GLU A 279 -17.22 20.94 33.12
CA GLU A 279 -16.69 21.62 31.94
C GLU A 279 -15.72 20.73 31.16
N ILE A 280 -14.91 19.93 31.87
CA ILE A 280 -13.97 18.98 31.26
C ILE A 280 -14.67 17.85 30.47
N ASP A 281 -15.95 17.57 30.72
CA ASP A 281 -16.69 16.55 29.96
C ASP A 281 -16.80 16.93 28.49
N ILE A 282 -16.83 18.24 28.18
CA ILE A 282 -16.86 18.73 26.79
C ILE A 282 -15.61 18.24 26.05
N LEU A 283 -14.43 18.39 26.67
CA LEU A 283 -13.17 17.89 26.12
C LEU A 283 -13.19 16.36 25.99
N TRP A 284 -13.71 15.64 26.98
CA TRP A 284 -13.80 14.19 26.94
C TRP A 284 -14.72 13.68 25.82
N TYR A 285 -15.84 14.34 25.56
CA TYR A 285 -16.70 14.00 24.43
C TYR A 285 -16.02 14.30 23.08
N CYS A 286 -15.29 15.42 22.96
CA CYS A 286 -14.51 15.70 21.76
C CYS A 286 -13.48 14.59 21.47
N LEU A 287 -12.70 14.20 22.48
CA LEU A 287 -11.71 13.14 22.35
C LEU A 287 -12.36 11.78 22.08
N LEU A 288 -13.48 11.47 22.74
CA LEU A 288 -14.21 10.22 22.53
C LEU A 288 -14.69 10.10 21.08
N PHE A 289 -15.33 11.14 20.54
CA PHE A 289 -15.81 11.10 19.15
C PHE A 289 -14.66 11.06 18.15
N ALA A 290 -13.55 11.77 18.42
CA ALA A 290 -12.35 11.71 17.59
C ALA A 290 -11.77 10.29 17.56
N LEU A 291 -11.61 9.65 18.72
CA LEU A 291 -11.10 8.29 18.85
C LEU A 291 -12.00 7.27 18.14
N ILE A 292 -13.33 7.36 18.30
CA ILE A 292 -14.28 6.46 17.63
C ILE A 292 -14.19 6.60 16.11
N TYR A 293 -14.08 7.84 15.61
CA TYR A 293 -13.93 8.06 14.18
C TYR A 293 -12.60 7.52 13.64
N THR A 294 -11.50 7.70 14.39
CA THR A 294 -10.20 7.08 14.03
C THR A 294 -10.30 5.56 13.99
N ILE A 295 -10.95 4.92 14.98
CA ILE A 295 -11.18 3.46 14.97
C ILE A 295 -11.94 3.05 13.71
N PHE A 296 -12.98 3.81 13.32
CA PHE A 296 -13.72 3.54 12.10
C PHE A 296 -12.81 3.59 10.86
N LEU A 297 -11.98 4.63 10.70
CA LEU A 297 -11.04 4.74 9.59
C LEU A 297 -10.02 3.61 9.56
N GLU A 298 -9.42 3.28 10.70
CA GLU A 298 -8.46 2.18 10.81
C GLU A 298 -9.10 0.82 10.50
N SER A 299 -10.36 0.63 10.90
CA SER A 299 -11.12 -0.58 10.57
C SER A 299 -11.39 -0.69 9.08
N GLN A 300 -11.75 0.41 8.41
CA GLN A 300 -11.91 0.42 6.95
C GLN A 300 -10.60 0.09 6.23
N MET A 301 -9.48 0.64 6.70
CA MET A 301 -8.16 0.33 6.14
C MET A 301 -7.78 -1.13 6.38
N LEU A 302 -8.04 -1.68 7.58
CA LEU A 302 -7.81 -3.08 7.87
C LEU A 302 -8.67 -4.00 6.98
N VAL A 303 -9.92 -3.66 6.72
CA VAL A 303 -10.79 -4.37 5.76
C VAL A 303 -10.21 -4.32 4.35
N ALA A 304 -9.75 -3.15 3.89
CA ALA A 304 -9.09 -3.02 2.59
C ALA A 304 -7.81 -3.87 2.49
N LEU A 305 -7.03 -3.98 3.58
CA LEU A 305 -5.84 -4.81 3.68
C LEU A 305 -6.13 -6.32 3.82
N SER A 306 -7.30 -6.71 4.31
CA SER A 306 -7.66 -8.12 4.55
C SER A 306 -8.58 -8.74 3.49
N SER A 307 -9.30 -7.93 2.72
CA SER A 307 -10.31 -8.36 1.72
C SER A 307 -9.75 -8.98 0.43
N THR A 308 -8.60 -9.65 0.50
CA THR A 308 -7.99 -10.39 -0.62
C THR A 308 -7.46 -11.76 -0.19
N VAL A 309 -8.19 -12.43 0.69
CA VAL A 309 -8.22 -13.91 0.73
C VAL A 309 -9.39 -14.37 -0.12
#